data_AF-A0A5K3FGS3-F1
#
_entry.id   AF-A0A5K3FGS3-F1
#
_cell.length_a   1.000
_cell.length_b   1.000
_cell.length_c   1.000
_cell.angle_alpha   90.00
_cell.angle_beta   90.00
_cell.angle_gamma   90.00
#
_symmetry.space_group_name_H-M   'P 1'
#
loop_
_entity.id
_entity.type
_entity.pdbx_description
1 polymer ?
#
loop_
_entity_poly.entity_id
_entity_poly.type
_entity_poly.pdbx_seq_one_letter_code
_entity_poly.pdbx_strand_id
1 'polypeptide(L)'
;MKILDDLSLESLTEQLSRASRRYVLDVKLENYSCKMVSEEKRQYKDLVSRLEIEGEQSSCLRLSSSRTIRGLRELTGLPISRSSYQMSSSQAEADDNVSSRNRSRTSSSCSEEGSLNSPTKASQLSITAKEFFCLMSTLNLSFNSAYDFLTAESDEFCLEPELRIVKHYISRLCSIYVDKYELLAPKLWLAINEAIVPHKCVIYSYRPNHASDPYSSGCLASFNYFFCNRDLKRILFFSLRVLNESPAEEQFEDEMQDIF
;
A
#
# COMPACT_ATOMS: atom_id res chain seq x y z
N MET A 1 -7.71 14.54 -6.21
CA MET A 1 -7.41 14.05 -4.85
C MET A 1 -6.63 15.12 -4.13
N LYS A 2 -6.60 15.10 -2.80
CA LYS A 2 -5.87 16.12 -2.03
C LYS A 2 -5.16 15.49 -0.84
N ILE A 3 -3.91 15.89 -0.60
CA ILE A 3 -3.21 15.61 0.65
C ILE A 3 -3.96 16.27 1.83
N LEU A 4 -3.97 15.59 2.96
CA LEU A 4 -4.58 16.02 4.21
C LEU A 4 -3.45 16.20 5.22
N ASP A 5 -3.37 17.40 5.78
CA ASP A 5 -2.35 17.74 6.78
C ASP A 5 -2.61 16.94 8.07
N ASP A 6 -1.56 16.32 8.59
CA ASP A 6 -1.61 15.52 9.81
C ASP A 6 -0.26 15.62 10.54
N LEU A 7 -0.20 16.54 11.51
CA LEU A 7 1.01 16.84 12.27
C LEU A 7 1.60 15.60 12.97
N SER A 8 0.77 14.62 13.35
CA SER A 8 1.26 13.40 13.98
C SER A 8 2.01 12.53 12.97
N LEU A 9 1.48 12.39 11.75
CA LEU A 9 2.12 11.62 10.69
C LEU A 9 3.37 12.33 10.17
N GLU A 10 3.33 13.66 10.05
CA GLU A 10 4.49 14.48 9.66
C GLU A 10 5.64 14.33 10.66
N SER A 11 5.37 14.48 11.96
CA SER A 11 6.39 14.30 13.00
C SER A 11 6.98 12.89 13.01
N LEU A 12 6.15 11.86 12.77
CA LEU A 12 6.62 10.47 12.65
C LEU A 12 7.46 10.24 11.39
N THR A 13 7.11 10.90 10.28
CA THR A 13 7.89 10.85 9.03
C THR A 13 9.29 11.39 9.28
N GLU A 14 9.39 12.58 9.88
CA GLU A 14 10.68 13.20 10.22
C GLU A 14 11.52 12.37 11.18
N GLN A 15 10.88 11.73 12.17
CA GLN A 15 11.55 10.82 13.10
C GLN A 15 12.07 9.58 12.38
N LEU A 16 11.25 8.93 11.54
CA LEU A 16 11.64 7.73 10.81
C LEU A 16 12.76 8.00 9.80
N SER A 17 12.73 9.13 9.09
CA SER A 17 13.78 9.51 8.15
C SER A 17 15.16 9.69 8.80
N ARG A 18 15.20 10.01 10.10
CA ARG A 18 16.44 10.16 10.90
C ARG A 18 16.71 8.97 11.82
N ALA A 19 15.88 7.93 11.76
CA ALA A 19 15.96 6.80 12.67
C ALA A 19 16.97 5.74 12.22
N SER A 20 17.95 6.06 11.39
CA SER A 20 19.03 5.15 11.03
C SER A 20 20.36 5.87 10.99
N ARG A 21 21.37 5.31 11.66
CA ARG A 21 22.75 5.80 11.60
C ARG A 21 23.53 5.28 10.39
N ARG A 22 23.02 4.23 9.73
CA ARG A 22 23.74 3.49 8.68
C ARG A 22 23.20 3.74 7.29
N TYR A 23 21.93 4.11 7.19
CA TYR A 23 21.22 4.20 5.92
C TYR A 23 20.49 5.53 5.82
N VAL A 24 20.45 6.09 4.61
CA VAL A 24 19.54 7.18 4.30
C VAL A 24 18.15 6.61 4.06
N LEU A 25 17.18 7.06 4.85
CA LEU A 25 15.79 6.62 4.79
C LEU A 25 14.91 7.71 4.19
N ASP A 26 14.39 7.46 3.00
CA ASP A 26 13.32 8.27 2.39
C ASP A 26 11.97 7.66 2.82
N VAL A 27 11.22 8.41 3.61
CA VAL A 27 9.99 7.96 4.27
C VAL A 27 8.87 8.92 3.91
N LYS A 28 7.71 8.36 3.58
CA LYS A 28 6.48 9.10 3.31
C LYS A 28 5.34 8.47 4.07
N LEU A 29 4.73 9.21 4.98
CA LEU A 29 3.55 8.80 5.72
C LEU A 29 2.48 9.88 5.54
N GLU A 30 1.69 9.75 4.48
CA GLU A 30 0.86 10.82 3.94
C GLU A 30 -0.60 10.37 3.87
N ASN A 31 -1.54 11.26 4.21
CA ASN A 31 -2.97 10.95 4.16
C ASN A 31 -3.64 11.70 3.01
N TYR A 32 -4.49 11.04 2.23
CA TYR A 32 -5.10 11.58 1.03
C TYR A 32 -6.61 11.39 1.03
N SER A 33 -7.33 12.43 0.59
CA SER A 33 -8.75 12.37 0.25
C SER A 33 -8.94 11.90 -1.19
N CYS A 34 -9.74 10.86 -1.39
CA CYS A 34 -10.08 10.31 -2.71
C CYS A 34 -11.16 11.11 -3.45
N LYS A 35 -11.53 12.32 -2.97
CA LYS A 35 -12.45 13.19 -3.70
C LYS A 35 -11.78 13.71 -4.97
N MET A 36 -12.41 13.44 -6.11
CA MET A 36 -11.98 13.95 -7.42
C MET A 36 -12.57 15.33 -7.65
N VAL A 37 -11.74 16.30 -8.06
CA VAL A 37 -12.20 17.59 -8.58
C VAL A 37 -12.18 17.55 -10.12
N SER A 38 -12.37 18.70 -10.78
CA SER A 38 -12.59 18.74 -12.23
C SER A 38 -11.46 18.15 -13.04
N GLU A 39 -10.21 18.37 -12.62
CA GLU A 39 -9.01 17.87 -13.30
C GLU A 39 -8.90 16.34 -13.19
N GLU A 40 -9.03 15.77 -11.99
CA GLU A 40 -8.92 14.32 -11.83
C GLU A 40 -10.10 13.58 -12.45
N LYS A 41 -11.27 14.23 -12.54
CA LYS A 41 -12.40 13.68 -13.32
C LYS A 41 -12.08 13.55 -14.80
N ARG A 42 -11.28 14.46 -15.37
CA ARG A 42 -10.82 14.37 -16.75
C ARG A 42 -9.81 13.24 -16.89
N GLN A 43 -8.77 13.23 -16.05
CA GLN A 43 -7.74 12.19 -16.06
C GLN A 43 -8.32 10.78 -15.85
N TYR A 44 -9.33 10.65 -14.99
CA TYR A 44 -10.05 9.38 -14.80
C TYR A 44 -10.78 8.92 -16.07
N LYS A 45 -11.40 9.84 -16.82
CA LYS A 45 -12.02 9.49 -18.11
C LYS A 45 -10.98 9.04 -19.12
N ASP A 46 -9.84 9.72 -19.17
CA ASP A 46 -8.73 9.36 -20.06
C ASP A 46 -8.21 7.94 -19.73
N LEU A 47 -8.08 7.59 -18.45
CA LEU A 47 -7.76 6.23 -18.01
C LEU A 47 -8.80 5.21 -18.48
N VAL A 48 -10.10 5.47 -18.27
CA VAL A 48 -11.16 4.55 -18.68
C VAL A 48 -11.13 4.30 -20.19
N SER A 49 -10.97 5.35 -20.99
CA SER A 49 -10.85 5.21 -22.45
C SER A 49 -9.61 4.42 -22.87
N ARG A 50 -8.49 4.57 -22.16
CA ARG A 50 -7.28 3.77 -22.40
C ARG A 50 -7.51 2.28 -22.12
N LEU A 51 -8.12 1.97 -20.98
CA LEU A 51 -8.45 0.58 -20.61
C LEU A 51 -9.42 -0.07 -21.61
N GLU A 52 -10.38 0.70 -22.14
CA GLU A 52 -11.30 0.22 -23.19
C GLU A 52 -10.57 -0.15 -24.49
N ILE A 53 -9.56 0.65 -24.89
CA ILE A 53 -8.73 0.38 -26.07
C ILE A 53 -7.86 -0.87 -25.88
N GLU A 54 -7.33 -1.06 -24.68
CA GLU A 54 -6.51 -2.22 -24.29
C GLU A 54 -7.36 -3.50 -24.10
N GLY A 55 -8.69 -3.39 -24.13
CA GLY A 55 -9.61 -4.51 -23.92
C GLY A 55 -9.75 -4.93 -22.44
N GLU A 56 -9.33 -4.07 -21.51
CA GLU A 56 -9.41 -4.33 -20.08
C GLU A 56 -10.79 -3.96 -19.51
N GLN A 57 -11.29 -4.81 -18.60
CA GLN A 57 -12.56 -4.54 -17.92
C GLN A 57 -12.35 -3.55 -16.77
N SER A 58 -12.87 -2.33 -16.92
CA SER A 58 -12.78 -1.27 -15.89
C SER A 58 -13.33 -1.67 -14.50
N SER A 59 -14.17 -2.70 -14.41
CA SER A 59 -14.68 -3.22 -13.14
C SER A 59 -13.71 -4.17 -12.42
N CYS A 60 -12.73 -4.74 -13.14
CA CYS A 60 -11.91 -5.85 -12.66
C CYS A 60 -10.56 -5.91 -13.41
N LEU A 61 -9.63 -5.04 -13.03
CA LEU A 61 -8.26 -5.04 -13.52
C LEU A 61 -7.42 -6.03 -12.74
N ARG A 62 -6.49 -6.74 -13.39
CA ARG A 62 -5.72 -7.82 -12.77
C ARG A 62 -4.48 -7.27 -12.05
N LEU A 63 -4.37 -7.59 -10.76
CA LEU A 63 -3.20 -7.24 -9.95
C LEU A 63 -2.14 -8.34 -9.96
N SER A 64 -0.90 -7.95 -9.62
CA SER A 64 0.19 -8.87 -9.31
C SER A 64 0.00 -9.60 -7.97
N SER A 65 0.80 -10.65 -7.78
CA SER A 65 0.85 -11.39 -6.52
C SER A 65 1.45 -10.55 -5.38
N SER A 66 0.91 -10.72 -4.16
CA SER A 66 1.34 -9.99 -2.96
C SER A 66 2.86 -9.93 -2.78
N ARG A 67 3.37 -8.71 -2.61
CA ARG A 67 4.78 -8.48 -2.30
C ARG A 67 5.10 -8.80 -0.85
N THR A 68 4.16 -8.61 0.07
CA THR A 68 4.34 -8.88 1.50
C THR A 68 4.67 -10.35 1.74
N ILE A 69 3.92 -11.27 1.13
CA ILE A 69 4.11 -12.72 1.32
C ILE A 69 5.47 -13.17 0.80
N ARG A 70 5.85 -12.69 -0.39
CA ARG A 70 7.16 -12.98 -0.97
C ARG A 70 8.28 -12.38 -0.11
N GLY A 71 8.16 -11.12 0.28
CA GLY A 71 9.15 -10.41 1.09
C GLY A 71 9.34 -11.04 2.48
N LEU A 72 8.27 -11.48 3.14
CA LEU A 72 8.38 -12.20 4.41
C LEU A 72 9.13 -13.52 4.27
N ARG A 73 8.88 -14.27 3.20
CA ARG A 73 9.63 -15.51 2.90
C ARG A 73 11.12 -15.19 2.71
N GLU A 74 11.43 -14.14 1.95
CA GLU A 74 12.82 -13.70 1.71
C GLU A 74 13.52 -13.27 3.03
N LEU A 75 12.82 -12.57 3.92
CA LEU A 75 13.38 -12.06 5.19
C LEU A 75 13.46 -13.10 6.33
N THR A 76 12.62 -14.13 6.31
CA THR A 76 12.52 -15.12 7.41
C THR A 76 12.95 -16.51 7.02
N GLY A 77 13.03 -16.81 5.72
CA GLY A 77 13.23 -18.16 5.19
C GLY A 77 12.01 -19.08 5.35
N LEU A 78 10.93 -18.63 5.98
CA LEU A 78 9.77 -19.46 6.31
C LEU A 78 8.61 -19.21 5.33
N PRO A 79 8.02 -20.26 4.74
CA PRO A 79 6.81 -20.10 3.94
C PRO A 79 5.61 -19.81 4.83
N ILE A 80 4.75 -18.88 4.41
CA ILE A 80 3.44 -18.64 5.02
C ILE A 80 2.41 -19.51 4.30
N SER A 81 1.66 -20.31 5.05
CA SER A 81 0.59 -21.13 4.47
C SER A 81 -0.55 -20.25 3.95
N ARG A 82 -1.10 -20.57 2.78
CA ARG A 82 -2.26 -19.85 2.24
C ARG A 82 -3.50 -19.94 3.14
N SER A 83 -3.59 -20.97 3.96
CA SER A 83 -4.68 -21.12 4.95
C SER A 83 -4.46 -20.30 6.22
N SER A 84 -3.27 -19.76 6.47
CA SER A 84 -2.94 -19.03 7.70
C SER A 84 -3.16 -17.52 7.61
N TYR A 85 -3.65 -17.02 6.48
CA TYR A 85 -3.97 -15.61 6.28
C TYR A 85 -5.13 -15.45 5.30
N GLN A 86 -5.78 -14.29 5.38
CA GLN A 86 -6.74 -13.80 4.39
C GLN A 86 -6.20 -12.55 3.72
N MET A 87 -6.80 -12.18 2.58
CA MET A 87 -6.50 -10.91 1.92
C MET A 87 -7.15 -9.74 2.68
N SER A 88 -6.57 -8.55 2.57
CA SER A 88 -7.10 -7.34 3.22
C SER A 88 -8.53 -6.98 2.76
N SER A 89 -8.93 -7.37 1.55
CA SER A 89 -10.31 -7.20 1.06
C SER A 89 -11.33 -7.89 1.96
N SER A 90 -11.06 -9.12 2.40
CA SER A 90 -11.95 -9.86 3.31
C SER A 90 -11.99 -9.26 4.71
N GLN A 91 -10.86 -8.71 5.19
CA GLN A 91 -10.80 -8.02 6.47
C GLN A 91 -11.70 -6.77 6.48
N ALA A 92 -11.74 -6.04 5.37
CA ALA A 92 -12.56 -4.84 5.23
C ALA A 92 -14.07 -5.14 5.16
N GLU A 93 -14.48 -6.31 4.66
CA GLU A 93 -15.90 -6.70 4.52
C GLU A 93 -16.52 -7.32 5.79
N ALA A 94 -15.71 -7.75 6.76
CA ALA A 94 -16.17 -8.57 7.89
C ALA A 94 -17.11 -7.86 8.89
N ASP A 95 -17.13 -6.52 8.92
CA ASP A 95 -17.92 -5.74 9.90
C ASP A 95 -19.37 -5.45 9.47
N ASP A 96 -19.72 -5.57 8.18
CA ASP A 96 -21.06 -5.19 7.68
C ASP A 96 -22.16 -6.22 8.01
N ASN A 97 -21.80 -7.43 8.49
CA ASN A 97 -22.72 -8.56 8.58
C ASN A 97 -23.35 -8.80 9.97
N VAL A 98 -23.29 -7.83 10.89
CA VAL A 98 -23.90 -7.97 12.24
C VAL A 98 -25.36 -7.48 12.30
N SER A 99 -25.92 -6.87 11.25
CA SER A 99 -27.28 -6.29 11.31
C SER A 99 -28.17 -6.52 10.09
N SER A 100 -28.45 -7.76 9.67
CA SER A 100 -29.63 -8.05 8.82
C SER A 100 -29.99 -9.54 8.72
N ARG A 101 -30.14 -10.24 9.85
CA ARG A 101 -30.87 -11.51 9.85
C ARG A 101 -32.37 -11.25 10.03
N ASN A 102 -33.09 -11.06 8.92
CA ASN A 102 -34.52 -11.35 8.86
C ASN A 102 -34.94 -11.90 7.49
N ARG A 103 -35.14 -13.22 7.49
CA ARG A 103 -36.12 -14.04 6.75
C ARG A 103 -36.66 -13.51 5.41
N SER A 104 -36.49 -14.31 4.36
CA SER A 104 -37.60 -14.96 3.64
C SER A 104 -37.10 -16.14 2.81
N ARG A 105 -37.76 -17.29 3.00
CA ARG A 105 -37.65 -18.51 2.20
C ARG A 105 -38.61 -18.39 1.01
N THR A 106 -38.15 -18.73 -0.19
CA THR A 106 -39.02 -19.36 -1.21
C THR A 106 -38.17 -20.17 -2.18
N SER A 107 -38.65 -21.38 -2.41
CA SER A 107 -38.11 -22.49 -3.19
C SER A 107 -38.27 -22.29 -4.70
N SER A 108 -37.30 -22.75 -5.48
CA SER A 108 -37.59 -23.47 -6.74
C SER A 108 -36.48 -24.46 -7.05
N SER A 109 -36.89 -25.69 -7.28
CA SER A 109 -36.12 -26.88 -7.67
C SER A 109 -35.95 -26.89 -9.18
N CYS A 110 -34.80 -27.34 -9.70
CA CYS A 110 -34.74 -28.10 -10.95
C CYS A 110 -33.40 -28.84 -11.11
N SER A 111 -33.53 -30.06 -11.60
CA SER A 111 -32.65 -31.24 -11.58
C SER A 111 -31.26 -31.16 -12.22
N GLU A 112 -30.46 -32.14 -11.81
CA GLU A 112 -29.10 -32.50 -12.21
C GLU A 112 -28.93 -32.79 -13.72
N GLU A 113 -27.77 -32.42 -14.27
CA GLU A 113 -26.88 -33.33 -15.01
C GLU A 113 -25.43 -32.85 -14.92
N GLY A 114 -24.51 -33.79 -14.79
CA GLY A 114 -23.15 -33.59 -14.31
C GLY A 114 -22.23 -32.77 -15.22
N SER A 115 -21.49 -31.86 -14.59
CA SER A 115 -20.14 -31.50 -15.02
C SER A 115 -19.36 -31.01 -13.80
N LEU A 116 -18.28 -31.72 -13.48
CA LEU A 116 -17.39 -31.47 -12.37
C LEU A 116 -16.64 -30.15 -12.61
N ASN A 117 -17.25 -29.01 -12.27
CA ASN A 117 -16.57 -27.73 -12.18
C ASN A 117 -16.99 -27.07 -10.86
N SER A 118 -16.27 -27.38 -9.78
CA SER A 118 -16.24 -26.49 -8.63
C SER A 118 -15.53 -25.20 -9.05
N PRO A 119 -16.16 -24.02 -9.06
CA PRO A 119 -15.39 -22.79 -9.08
C PRO A 119 -14.89 -22.62 -7.66
N THR A 120 -13.67 -23.08 -7.39
CA THR A 120 -12.88 -22.52 -6.29
C THR A 120 -12.83 -21.02 -6.54
N LYS A 121 -13.65 -20.25 -5.80
CA LYS A 121 -13.54 -18.80 -5.67
C LYS A 121 -12.14 -18.49 -5.12
N ALA A 122 -11.14 -18.49 -6.00
CA ALA A 122 -9.97 -17.69 -5.81
C ALA A 122 -10.50 -16.25 -5.79
N SER A 123 -10.60 -15.67 -4.59
CA SER A 123 -10.79 -14.24 -4.36
C SER A 123 -9.98 -13.48 -5.39
N GLN A 124 -10.64 -12.93 -6.41
CA GLN A 124 -9.98 -12.34 -7.57
C GLN A 124 -9.04 -11.22 -7.05
N LEU A 125 -7.77 -11.32 -7.42
CA LEU A 125 -6.78 -10.26 -7.23
C LEU A 125 -7.11 -9.12 -8.21
N SER A 126 -8.25 -8.48 -8.00
CA SER A 126 -8.75 -7.46 -8.91
C SER A 126 -9.00 -6.13 -8.22
N ILE A 127 -8.89 -5.08 -9.01
CA ILE A 127 -9.11 -3.69 -8.60
C ILE A 127 -10.06 -3.02 -9.59
N THR A 128 -10.90 -2.11 -9.09
CA THR A 128 -11.72 -1.27 -9.97
C THR A 128 -10.88 -0.16 -10.59
N ALA A 129 -11.22 0.31 -11.80
CA ALA A 129 -10.52 1.43 -12.44
C ALA A 129 -10.50 2.68 -11.56
N LYS A 130 -11.54 2.90 -10.75
CA LYS A 130 -11.62 4.01 -9.82
C LYS A 130 -10.61 3.88 -8.67
N GLU A 131 -10.51 2.71 -8.06
CA GLU A 131 -9.51 2.47 -7.01
C GLU A 131 -8.10 2.54 -7.59
N PHE A 132 -7.88 1.94 -8.75
CA PHE A 132 -6.61 1.97 -9.48
C PHE A 132 -6.17 3.41 -9.77
N PHE A 133 -7.06 4.23 -10.32
CA PHE A 133 -6.81 5.65 -10.53
C PHE A 133 -6.43 6.39 -9.25
N CYS A 134 -7.11 6.08 -8.13
CA CYS A 134 -6.75 6.67 -6.85
C CYS A 134 -5.33 6.27 -6.41
N LEU A 135 -4.91 5.01 -6.60
CA LEU A 135 -3.54 4.59 -6.28
C LEU A 135 -2.50 5.35 -7.13
N MET A 136 -2.72 5.42 -8.44
CA MET A 136 -1.83 6.14 -9.39
C MET A 136 -1.76 7.63 -9.06
N SER A 137 -2.90 8.24 -8.77
CA SER A 137 -2.98 9.65 -8.37
C SER A 137 -2.26 9.91 -7.04
N THR A 138 -2.31 8.96 -6.10
CA THR A 138 -1.56 9.07 -4.84
C THR A 138 -0.06 9.08 -5.10
N LEU A 139 0.44 8.19 -5.97
CA LEU A 139 1.85 8.18 -6.36
C LEU A 139 2.27 9.51 -7.01
N ASN A 140 1.49 10.00 -7.97
CA ASN A 140 1.79 11.27 -8.66
C ASN A 140 1.77 12.50 -7.74
N LEU A 141 0.93 12.49 -6.70
CA LEU A 141 0.93 13.57 -5.70
C LEU A 141 2.07 13.43 -4.69
N SER A 142 2.47 12.20 -4.38
CA SER A 142 3.50 11.90 -3.39
C SER A 142 4.90 12.08 -3.95
N PHE A 143 5.12 11.70 -5.20
CA PHE A 143 6.41 11.75 -5.89
C PHE A 143 6.39 12.89 -6.92
N ASN A 144 7.23 13.92 -6.71
CA ASN A 144 7.21 15.11 -7.57
C ASN A 144 7.70 14.85 -9.01
N SER A 145 6.81 15.18 -9.95
CA SER A 145 6.90 15.72 -11.34
C SER A 145 7.91 15.22 -12.38
N ALA A 146 8.82 14.28 -12.11
CA ALA A 146 9.70 13.75 -13.18
C ALA A 146 9.10 12.54 -13.92
N TYR A 147 8.21 11.79 -13.27
CA TYR A 147 7.63 10.55 -13.78
C TYR A 147 6.11 10.59 -13.65
N ASP A 148 5.39 10.26 -14.71
CA ASP A 148 3.93 10.25 -14.70
C ASP A 148 3.40 8.85 -14.34
N PHE A 149 3.04 8.69 -13.07
CA PHE A 149 2.44 7.46 -12.54
C PHE A 149 1.02 7.19 -13.10
N LEU A 150 0.39 8.12 -13.85
CA LEU A 150 -0.86 7.82 -14.56
C LEU A 150 -0.67 6.89 -15.78
N THR A 151 0.58 6.60 -16.14
CA THR A 151 0.92 5.63 -17.17
C THR A 151 1.16 4.22 -16.64
N ALA A 152 1.21 4.06 -15.31
CA ALA A 152 1.46 2.77 -14.67
C ALA A 152 0.41 1.71 -15.04
N GLU A 153 0.85 0.46 -15.08
CA GLU A 153 0.01 -0.71 -15.40
C GLU A 153 -0.56 -1.35 -14.13
N SER A 154 -1.70 -2.04 -14.27
CA SER A 154 -2.40 -2.63 -13.12
C SER A 154 -1.60 -3.76 -12.45
N ASP A 155 -0.72 -4.45 -13.18
CA ASP A 155 0.13 -5.51 -12.68
C ASP A 155 1.41 -5.01 -11.97
N GLU A 156 1.67 -3.71 -11.96
CA GLU A 156 2.64 -3.07 -11.06
C GLU A 156 2.09 -2.95 -9.63
N PHE A 157 0.79 -3.17 -9.44
CA PHE A 157 0.14 -3.11 -8.13
C PHE A 157 -0.22 -4.50 -7.63
N CYS A 158 -0.24 -4.65 -6.31
CA CYS A 158 -0.55 -5.91 -5.65
C CYS A 158 -1.65 -5.69 -4.61
N LEU A 159 -2.58 -6.64 -4.49
CA LEU A 159 -3.46 -6.73 -3.32
C LEU A 159 -2.69 -7.44 -2.21
N GLU A 160 -2.68 -6.85 -1.01
CA GLU A 160 -1.88 -7.31 0.12
C GLU A 160 -2.72 -8.04 1.17
N PRO A 161 -2.10 -8.93 1.97
CA PRO A 161 -2.79 -9.69 3.01
C PRO A 161 -3.32 -8.79 4.13
N GLU A 162 -4.06 -9.40 5.07
CA GLU A 162 -4.57 -8.72 6.27
C GLU A 162 -3.49 -7.94 7.04
N LEU A 163 -3.94 -6.93 7.79
CA LEU A 163 -3.08 -5.93 8.45
C LEU A 163 -2.00 -6.58 9.31
N ARG A 164 -2.31 -7.68 10.00
CA ARG A 164 -1.36 -8.40 10.86
C ARG A 164 -0.11 -8.84 10.09
N ILE A 165 -0.29 -9.36 8.87
CA ILE A 165 0.82 -9.84 8.03
C ILE A 165 1.64 -8.67 7.49
N VAL A 166 0.98 -7.60 7.05
CA VAL A 166 1.63 -6.37 6.58
C VAL A 166 2.45 -5.71 7.71
N LYS A 167 1.88 -5.59 8.91
CA LYS A 167 2.60 -5.12 10.12
C LYS A 167 3.82 -5.97 10.42
N HIS A 168 3.70 -7.29 10.32
CA HIS A 168 4.81 -8.19 10.56
C HIS A 168 5.94 -7.99 9.55
N TYR A 169 5.62 -7.86 8.26
CA TYR A 169 6.61 -7.55 7.22
C TYR A 169 7.32 -6.22 7.48
N ILE A 170 6.56 -5.14 7.71
CA ILE A 170 7.13 -3.82 8.00
C ILE A 170 8.03 -3.91 9.23
N SER A 171 7.62 -4.61 10.28
CA SER A 171 8.46 -4.79 11.47
C SER A 171 9.76 -5.53 11.18
N ARG A 172 9.73 -6.57 10.35
CA ARG A 172 10.94 -7.32 9.97
C ARG A 172 11.87 -6.46 9.13
N LEU A 173 11.34 -5.76 8.14
CA LEU A 173 12.13 -4.87 7.28
C LEU A 173 12.72 -3.71 8.08
N CYS A 174 11.91 -3.00 8.87
CA CYS A 174 12.39 -1.90 9.70
C CYS A 174 13.38 -2.35 10.78
N SER A 175 13.28 -3.56 11.32
CA SER A 175 14.28 -4.07 12.30
C SER A 175 15.70 -4.19 11.73
N ILE A 176 15.85 -4.20 10.40
CA ILE A 176 17.14 -4.25 9.72
C ILE A 176 17.70 -2.84 9.47
N TYR A 177 16.82 -1.90 9.09
CA TYR A 177 17.24 -0.59 8.55
C TYR A 177 16.97 0.60 9.48
N VAL A 178 16.09 0.44 10.47
CA VAL A 178 15.65 1.49 11.39
C VAL A 178 16.10 1.15 12.81
N ASP A 179 16.98 1.98 13.37
CA ASP A 179 17.51 1.85 14.72
C ASP A 179 16.39 1.95 15.76
N LYS A 180 16.33 0.96 16.66
CA LYS A 180 15.35 0.89 17.76
C LYS A 180 13.88 1.02 17.30
N TYR A 181 13.55 0.47 16.15
CA TYR A 181 12.19 0.50 15.59
C TYR A 181 11.11 0.00 16.57
N GLU A 182 11.43 -0.94 17.45
CA GLU A 182 10.52 -1.46 18.48
C GLU A 182 10.01 -0.38 19.45
N LEU A 183 10.75 0.71 19.64
CA LEU A 183 10.33 1.85 20.47
C LEU A 183 9.43 2.83 19.69
N LEU A 184 9.63 2.94 18.37
CA LEU A 184 8.85 3.82 17.48
C LEU A 184 7.54 3.17 17.03
N ALA A 185 7.53 1.85 16.84
CA ALA A 185 6.42 1.11 16.28
C ALA A 185 5.08 1.34 17.01
N PRO A 186 5.00 1.38 18.35
CA PRO A 186 3.73 1.64 19.04
C PRO A 186 3.15 3.02 18.69
N LYS A 187 3.99 4.06 18.65
CA LYS A 187 3.58 5.44 18.30
C LYS A 187 3.14 5.51 16.83
N LEU A 188 3.91 4.89 15.94
CA LEU A 188 3.61 4.81 14.52
C LEU A 188 2.24 4.18 14.26
N TRP A 189 2.00 3.00 14.85
CA TRP A 189 0.76 2.27 14.61
C TRP A 189 -0.44 2.87 15.32
N LEU A 190 -0.25 3.63 16.41
CA LEU A 190 -1.30 4.43 17.03
C LEU A 190 -1.75 5.55 16.10
N ALA A 191 -0.81 6.35 15.59
CA ALA A 191 -1.12 7.45 14.66
C ALA A 191 -1.77 6.95 13.37
N ILE A 192 -1.25 5.86 12.77
CA ILE A 192 -1.90 5.23 11.60
C ILE A 192 -3.32 4.77 11.95
N ASN A 193 -3.53 4.22 13.15
CA ASN A 193 -4.86 3.78 13.57
C ASN A 193 -5.86 4.93 13.65
N GLU A 194 -5.45 6.06 14.23
CA GLU A 194 -6.27 7.28 14.33
C GLU A 194 -6.53 7.91 12.96
N ALA A 195 -5.54 7.91 12.06
CA ALA A 195 -5.62 8.56 10.76
C ALA A 195 -6.50 7.83 9.73
N ILE A 196 -6.50 6.48 9.73
CA ILE A 196 -7.13 5.70 8.64
C ILE A 196 -7.89 4.44 9.09
N VAL A 197 -7.80 4.02 10.35
CA VAL A 197 -8.44 2.79 10.85
C VAL A 197 -8.06 1.57 9.97
N PRO A 198 -6.80 1.14 10.00
CA PRO A 198 -6.22 0.20 9.03
C PRO A 198 -6.87 -1.19 9.04
N HIS A 199 -7.59 -1.55 10.11
CA HIS A 199 -8.34 -2.80 10.15
C HIS A 199 -9.58 -2.78 9.21
N LYS A 200 -10.07 -1.60 8.82
CA LYS A 200 -11.14 -1.42 7.82
C LYS A 200 -10.61 -1.12 6.42
N CYS A 201 -9.29 -1.20 6.23
CA CYS A 201 -8.68 -0.87 4.95
C CYS A 201 -8.52 -2.10 4.06
N VAL A 202 -8.75 -1.90 2.76
CA VAL A 202 -8.14 -2.74 1.74
C VAL A 202 -6.70 -2.24 1.54
N ILE A 203 -5.73 -3.15 1.56
CA ILE A 203 -4.31 -2.81 1.51
C ILE A 203 -3.76 -3.19 0.14
N TYR A 204 -3.18 -2.22 -0.55
CA TYR A 204 -2.46 -2.43 -1.80
C TYR A 204 -0.98 -2.10 -1.63
N SER A 205 -0.15 -2.55 -2.56
CA SER A 205 1.22 -2.07 -2.69
C SER A 205 1.58 -1.75 -4.13
N TYR A 206 2.50 -0.81 -4.32
CA TYR A 206 3.11 -0.51 -5.61
C TYR A 206 4.50 -1.15 -5.70
N ARG A 207 4.70 -1.95 -6.74
CA ARG A 207 5.94 -2.60 -7.10
C ARG A 207 6.41 -2.03 -8.43
N PRO A 208 7.32 -1.06 -8.40
CA PRO A 208 7.83 -0.51 -9.64
C PRO A 208 8.60 -1.53 -10.45
N ASN A 209 8.50 -1.42 -11.77
CA ASN A 209 9.42 -2.10 -12.67
C ASN A 209 10.77 -1.36 -12.69
N HIS A 210 11.83 -2.04 -12.24
CA HIS A 210 13.19 -1.48 -12.12
C HIS A 210 13.77 -0.90 -13.43
N ALA A 211 13.18 -1.22 -14.58
CA ALA A 211 13.59 -0.68 -15.87
C ALA A 211 12.95 0.67 -16.23
N SER A 212 11.78 1.01 -15.67
CA SER A 212 10.97 2.16 -16.09
C SER A 212 10.76 3.21 -15.00
N ASP A 213 10.81 2.84 -13.71
CA ASP A 213 10.56 3.78 -12.61
C ASP A 213 11.87 4.34 -12.02
N PRO A 214 12.13 5.66 -12.11
CA PRO A 214 13.29 6.28 -11.51
C PRO A 214 13.36 6.12 -9.98
N TYR A 215 12.22 6.01 -9.29
CA TYR A 215 12.14 5.86 -7.83
C TYR A 215 12.50 4.45 -7.34
N SER A 216 12.60 3.49 -8.25
CA SER A 216 13.00 2.11 -7.97
C SER A 216 14.49 1.84 -8.10
N SER A 217 15.24 2.79 -8.68
CA SER A 217 16.68 2.70 -8.86
C SER A 217 17.43 3.11 -7.58
N GLY A 218 18.60 2.50 -7.34
CA GLY A 218 19.48 2.89 -6.23
C GLY A 218 19.01 2.58 -4.81
N CYS A 219 17.97 1.74 -4.64
CA CYS A 219 17.45 1.39 -3.32
C CYS A 219 17.88 -0.03 -2.89
N LEU A 220 18.28 -0.20 -1.62
CA LEU A 220 18.60 -1.51 -1.03
C LEU A 220 17.33 -2.31 -0.70
N ALA A 221 16.31 -1.61 -0.20
CA ALA A 221 15.01 -2.17 0.14
C ALA A 221 13.95 -1.08 0.07
N SER A 222 12.71 -1.46 -0.25
CA SER A 222 11.59 -0.52 -0.20
C SER A 222 10.25 -1.23 -0.01
N PHE A 223 9.27 -0.46 0.42
CA PHE A 223 7.86 -0.79 0.27
C PHE A 223 7.05 0.47 -0.01
N ASN A 224 5.91 0.31 -0.67
CA ASN A 224 4.96 1.40 -0.97
C ASN A 224 3.56 0.86 -0.69
N TYR A 225 3.01 1.08 0.50
CA TYR A 225 1.68 0.58 0.90
C TYR A 225 0.62 1.66 0.79
N PHE A 226 -0.57 1.25 0.35
CA PHE A 226 -1.77 2.08 0.36
C PHE A 226 -2.80 1.43 1.28
N PHE A 227 -3.20 2.12 2.34
CA PHE A 227 -4.29 1.72 3.21
C PHE A 227 -5.55 2.46 2.78
N CYS A 228 -6.41 1.78 2.02
CA CYS A 228 -7.60 2.36 1.42
C CYS A 228 -8.83 2.13 2.31
N ASN A 229 -9.32 3.19 2.95
CA ASN A 229 -10.56 3.15 3.72
C ASN A 229 -11.73 3.70 2.88
N ARG A 230 -12.63 2.79 2.48
CA ARG A 230 -13.79 3.13 1.62
C ARG A 230 -14.82 4.01 2.33
N ASP A 231 -15.00 3.83 3.64
CA ASP A 231 -15.95 4.60 4.45
C ASP A 231 -15.50 6.05 4.60
N LEU A 232 -14.22 6.24 4.91
CA LEU A 232 -13.61 7.56 5.04
C LEU A 232 -13.37 8.23 3.67
N LYS A 233 -13.37 7.44 2.59
CA LYS A 233 -12.95 7.85 1.24
C LYS A 233 -11.53 8.44 1.26
N ARG A 234 -10.64 7.75 1.96
CA ARG A 234 -9.26 8.16 2.19
C ARG A 234 -8.26 7.05 1.88
N ILE A 235 -7.05 7.45 1.54
CA ILE A 235 -5.88 6.59 1.38
C ILE A 235 -4.79 7.12 2.28
N LEU A 236 -4.28 6.29 3.19
CA LEU A 236 -2.99 6.55 3.83
C LEU A 236 -1.90 5.85 3.03
N PHE A 237 -0.96 6.63 2.52
CA PHE A 237 0.21 6.16 1.80
C PHE A 237 1.36 6.04 2.77
N PHE A 238 1.95 4.85 2.85
CA PHE A 238 3.14 4.60 3.65
C PHE A 238 4.24 4.01 2.76
N SER A 239 5.22 4.83 2.43
CA SER A 239 6.42 4.42 1.70
C SER A 239 7.65 4.54 2.60
N LEU A 240 8.54 3.57 2.46
CA LEU A 240 9.90 3.63 3.00
C LEU A 240 10.84 3.09 1.94
N ARG A 241 11.89 3.86 1.65
CA ARG A 241 12.99 3.49 0.77
C ARG A 241 14.29 3.62 1.53
N VAL A 242 15.11 2.58 1.44
CA VAL A 242 16.47 2.56 1.96
C VAL A 242 17.39 2.85 0.79
N LEU A 243 17.98 4.04 0.76
CA LEU A 243 18.85 4.44 -0.34
C LEU A 243 20.24 3.82 -0.19
N ASN A 244 20.86 3.48 -1.32
CA ASN A 244 22.23 3.01 -1.38
C ASN A 244 23.22 4.19 -1.40
N GLU A 245 23.07 5.09 -0.43
CA GLU A 245 23.88 6.29 -0.24
C GLU A 245 24.45 6.29 1.18
N SER A 246 25.69 6.75 1.35
CA SER A 246 26.23 6.98 2.69
C SER A 246 25.48 8.15 3.34
N PRO A 247 25.05 8.04 4.61
CA PRO A 247 24.52 9.20 5.32
C PRO A 247 25.57 10.31 5.25
N ALA A 248 25.16 11.52 4.85
CA ALA A 248 26.06 12.66 4.82
C ALA A 248 26.72 12.78 6.20
N GLU A 249 28.05 12.73 6.26
CA GLU A 249 28.79 12.99 7.48
C GLU A 249 28.40 14.40 7.92
N GLU A 250 27.58 14.53 8.96
CA GLU A 250 27.44 15.80 9.66
C GLU A 250 28.87 16.18 10.10
N GLN A 251 29.38 17.27 9.53
CA GLN A 251 30.72 17.79 9.79
C GLN A 251 30.87 18.09 11.29
N PHE A 252 31.36 17.12 12.07
CA PHE A 252 31.82 17.31 13.44
C PHE A 252 33.20 17.98 13.50
N GLU A 253 33.59 18.74 12.47
CA GLU A 253 34.92 19.37 12.37
C GLU A 253 34.99 20.80 12.92
N ASP A 254 33.87 21.44 13.27
CA ASP A 254 33.87 22.86 13.65
C ASP A 254 34.09 23.16 15.16
N GLU A 255 34.26 22.18 16.04
CA GLU A 255 34.49 22.42 17.49
C GLU A 255 35.93 22.17 17.98
N MET A 256 36.91 21.93 17.09
CA MET A 256 38.31 21.69 17.49
C MET A 256 39.32 22.77 17.08
N GLN A 257 38.86 23.95 16.64
CA GLN A 257 39.76 25.06 16.27
C GLN A 257 39.90 26.18 17.31
N ASP A 258 39.19 26.14 18.45
CA ASP A 258 39.28 27.17 19.50
C ASP A 258 40.11 26.78 20.73
N ILE A 259 40.95 25.74 20.63
CA ILE A 259 41.93 25.42 21.67
C ILE A 259 43.28 25.15 21.02
N PHE A 260 43.98 26.20 20.56
CA PHE A 260 45.45 26.32 20.63
C PHE A 260 45.88 27.78 20.39
#